data_AF-A0A6J6IVS6-F1
#
_entry.id   AF-A0A6J6IVS6-F1
#
_cell.length_a   1.000
_cell.length_b   1.000
_cell.length_c   1.000
_cell.angle_alpha   90.00
_cell.angle_beta   90.00
_cell.angle_gamma   90.00
#
_symmetry.space_group_name_H-M   'P 1'
#
loop_
_entity.id
_entity.type
_entity.pdbx_description
1 polymer ?
#
loop_
_entity_poly.entity_id
_entity_poly.type
_entity_poly.pdbx_seq_one_letter_code
_entity_poly.pdbx_strand_id
1 'polypeptide(L)'
;MQQIIERVLQVGKENGLTGTVKVAEPEPELSPTHQQAFAAIEENNYPLARSLYEKALVENPNDQLAEAGLAQIKLLIRLEGKDLPSLVSSLGQDTDAVLDRVDALVATGAASAGFEQLLVLFESTAKDQREPIRLRFVELFLVVGNEDPAVIKARKNLSLLLF
;
A
#
# COMPACT_ATOMS: atom_id res chain seq x y z
N MET A 1 0.42 22.54 7.51
CA MET A 1 0.73 21.11 7.34
C MET A 1 0.29 20.23 8.53
N GLN A 2 -0.34 20.76 9.59
CA GLN A 2 -0.89 19.93 10.68
C GLN A 2 -2.14 19.09 10.29
N GLN A 3 -2.83 19.44 9.21
CA GLN A 3 -4.09 18.79 8.82
C GLN A 3 -3.94 17.37 8.24
N ILE A 4 -2.74 16.94 7.84
CA ILE A 4 -2.52 15.59 7.30
C ILE A 4 -2.29 14.58 8.43
N ILE A 5 -1.73 15.04 9.56
CA ILE A 5 -1.51 14.24 10.78
C ILE A 5 -2.83 13.72 11.33
N GLU A 6 -3.89 14.54 11.31
CA GLU A 6 -5.24 14.11 11.71
C GLU A 6 -5.85 13.09 10.73
N ARG A 7 -5.53 13.17 9.43
CA ARG A 7 -6.15 12.29 8.42
C ARG A 7 -5.67 10.84 8.54
N VAL A 8 -4.40 10.63 8.86
CA VAL A 8 -3.85 9.29 9.09
C VAL A 8 -4.37 8.70 10.42
N LEU A 9 -4.56 9.54 11.44
CA LEU A 9 -5.20 9.13 12.70
C LEU A 9 -6.71 8.89 12.59
N GLN A 10 -7.39 9.56 11.64
CA GLN A 10 -8.84 9.44 11.47
C GLN A 10 -9.27 8.22 10.63
N VAL A 11 -8.41 7.71 9.74
CA VAL A 11 -8.69 6.45 9.02
C VAL A 11 -8.77 5.25 9.98
N GLY A 12 -8.15 5.33 11.17
CA GLY A 12 -8.34 4.35 12.24
C GLY A 12 -9.62 4.50 13.09
N LYS A 13 -10.39 5.59 12.92
CA LYS A 13 -11.53 5.95 13.81
C LYS A 13 -12.92 5.63 13.25
N GLU A 14 -13.07 5.29 11.97
CA GLU A 14 -14.42 5.18 11.36
C GLU A 14 -15.06 3.77 11.37
N ASN A 15 -14.42 2.74 11.95
CA ASN A 15 -14.99 1.38 11.99
C ASN A 15 -15.46 0.87 13.36
N GLY A 16 -15.88 1.75 14.27
CA GLY A 16 -16.28 1.31 15.62
C GLY A 16 -17.33 2.16 16.32
N LEU A 17 -18.58 2.13 15.85
CA LEU A 17 -19.72 2.62 16.64
C LEU A 17 -20.79 1.54 16.78
N THR A 18 -20.67 0.73 17.83
CA THR A 18 -21.75 0.43 18.79
C THR A 18 -21.19 -0.39 19.95
N GLY A 19 -21.11 0.21 21.16
CA GLY A 19 -20.89 -0.54 22.40
C GLY A 19 -20.02 0.16 23.44
N THR A 20 -20.69 0.79 24.41
CA THR A 20 -20.24 1.08 25.79
C THR A 20 -18.83 1.68 26.01
N VAL A 21 -18.83 2.91 26.54
CA VAL A 21 -17.68 3.67 27.05
C VAL A 21 -16.72 2.80 27.88
N LYS A 22 -15.60 2.42 27.27
CA LYS A 22 -14.35 2.17 27.99
C LYS A 22 -13.47 3.41 27.81
N VAL A 23 -12.94 3.87 28.94
CA VAL A 23 -11.98 4.96 29.06
C VAL A 23 -10.95 4.88 27.94
N ALA A 24 -10.84 5.93 27.12
CA ALA A 24 -9.83 6.02 26.09
C ALA A 24 -8.46 6.02 26.77
N GLU A 25 -7.72 4.93 26.61
CA GLU A 25 -6.27 4.91 26.85
C GLU A 25 -5.63 5.98 25.95
N PRO A 26 -4.57 6.70 26.42
CA PRO A 26 -3.85 7.64 25.58
C PRO A 26 -3.38 6.92 24.31
N GLU A 27 -3.57 7.54 23.15
CA GLU A 27 -3.05 7.02 21.88
C GLU A 27 -1.56 6.67 22.08
N PRO A 28 -1.13 5.41 21.84
CA PRO A 28 0.25 5.02 22.09
C PRO A 28 1.15 5.87 21.20
N GLU A 29 2.10 6.56 21.80
CA GLU A 29 3.14 7.30 21.07
C GLU A 29 3.83 6.35 20.09
N LEU A 30 4.03 6.81 18.85
CA LEU A 30 4.75 6.05 17.82
C LEU A 30 6.12 5.63 18.36
N SER A 31 6.54 4.40 18.08
CA SER A 31 7.87 3.93 18.50
C SER A 31 8.98 4.80 17.89
N PRO A 32 10.16 4.89 18.53
CA PRO A 32 11.27 5.69 18.00
C PRO A 32 11.64 5.34 16.55
N THR A 33 11.56 4.06 16.16
CA THR A 33 11.81 3.61 14.79
C THR A 33 10.77 4.18 13.81
N HIS A 34 9.50 4.28 14.19
CA HIS A 34 8.47 4.92 13.37
C HIS A 34 8.74 6.41 13.21
N GLN A 35 9.07 7.12 14.29
CA GLN A 35 9.38 8.54 14.24
C GLN A 35 10.56 8.83 13.30
N GLN A 36 11.61 8.00 13.35
CA GLN A 36 12.75 8.09 12.44
C GLN A 36 12.35 7.80 10.99
N ALA A 37 11.47 6.82 10.75
CA ALA A 37 10.98 6.52 9.41
C ALA A 37 10.21 7.71 8.84
N PHE A 38 9.35 8.36 9.65
CA PHE A 38 8.65 9.58 9.27
C PHE A 38 9.60 10.73 8.94
N ALA A 39 10.62 10.97 9.77
CA ALA A 39 11.63 12.00 9.48
C ALA A 39 12.35 11.73 8.15
N ALA A 40 12.71 10.46 7.88
CA ALA A 40 13.31 10.08 6.60
C ALA A 40 12.38 10.33 5.40
N ILE A 41 11.06 10.13 5.56
CA ILE A 41 10.06 10.44 4.52
C ILE A 41 10.00 11.93 4.24
N GLU A 42 10.00 12.77 5.29
CA GLU A 42 9.97 14.23 5.16
C GLU A 42 11.20 14.76 4.41
N GLU A 43 12.35 14.11 4.58
CA GLU A 43 13.58 14.39 3.85
C GLU A 43 13.63 13.75 2.45
N ASN A 44 12.57 13.05 2.02
CA ASN A 44 12.51 12.22 0.81
C ASN A 44 13.58 11.12 0.75
N ASN A 45 14.12 10.71 1.90
CA ASN A 45 15.05 9.60 2.03
C ASN A 45 14.28 8.27 2.15
N TYR A 46 13.60 7.88 1.08
CA TYR A 46 12.81 6.65 1.02
C TYR A 46 13.64 5.37 1.26
N PRO A 47 14.91 5.26 0.81
CA PRO A 47 15.75 4.11 1.16
C PRO A 47 15.97 3.96 2.67
N LEU A 48 16.19 5.07 3.40
CA LEU A 48 16.31 5.04 4.86
C LEU A 48 14.98 4.66 5.51
N ALA A 49 13.88 5.30 5.11
CA ALA A 49 12.54 4.98 5.62
C ALA A 49 12.19 3.50 5.46
N ARG A 50 12.52 2.91 4.30
CA ARG A 50 12.37 1.49 4.02
C ARG A 50 13.12 0.63 5.03
N SER A 51 14.40 0.92 5.24
CA SER A 51 15.24 0.15 6.18
C SER A 51 14.73 0.23 7.63
N LEU A 52 14.14 1.36 8.02
CA LEU A 52 13.57 1.56 9.35
C LEU A 52 12.28 0.78 9.54
N TYR A 53 11.39 0.74 8.54
CA TYR A 53 10.19 -0.11 8.61
C TYR A 53 10.54 -1.61 8.56
N GLU A 54 11.52 -2.00 7.75
CA GLU A 54 12.02 -3.39 7.74
C GLU A 54 12.58 -3.76 9.14
N LYS A 55 13.34 -2.86 9.78
CA LYS A 55 13.81 -3.05 11.16
C LYS A 55 12.65 -3.16 12.15
N ALA A 56 11.65 -2.28 12.06
CA ALA A 56 10.48 -2.32 12.94
C ALA A 56 9.74 -3.66 12.84
N LEU A 57 9.62 -4.24 11.64
CA LEU A 57 9.00 -5.56 11.43
C LEU A 57 9.85 -6.72 11.94
N VAL A 58 11.18 -6.59 11.97
CA VAL A 58 12.05 -7.57 12.63
C VAL A 58 11.84 -7.54 14.14
N GLU A 59 11.70 -6.35 14.73
CA GLU A 59 11.48 -6.16 16.16
C GLU A 59 10.06 -6.57 16.58
N ASN A 60 9.06 -6.27 15.75
CA ASN A 60 7.66 -6.63 15.94
C ASN A 60 7.03 -7.10 14.61
N PRO A 61 7.02 -8.41 14.33
CA PRO A 61 6.47 -8.96 13.09
C PRO A 61 4.96 -8.74 12.87
N ASN A 62 4.21 -8.36 13.92
CA ASN A 62 2.77 -8.08 13.83
C ASN A 62 2.47 -6.57 13.78
N ASP A 63 3.49 -5.74 13.54
CA ASP A 63 3.33 -4.28 13.44
C ASP A 63 2.65 -3.87 12.13
N GLN A 64 1.33 -3.73 12.19
CA GLN A 64 0.52 -3.35 11.04
C GLN A 64 0.85 -1.95 10.51
N LEU A 65 1.30 -1.03 11.37
CA LEU A 65 1.71 0.31 10.95
C LEU A 65 3.00 0.25 10.15
N ALA A 66 3.97 -0.55 10.62
CA ALA A 66 5.22 -0.76 9.89
C ALA A 66 5.00 -1.51 8.57
N GLU A 67 4.09 -2.48 8.53
CA GLU A 67 3.75 -3.22 7.31
C GLU A 67 3.13 -2.30 6.25
N ALA A 68 2.14 -1.48 6.64
CA ALA A 68 1.52 -0.51 5.75
C ALA A 68 2.53 0.58 5.31
N GLY A 69 3.33 1.09 6.25
CA GLY A 69 4.39 2.06 5.97
C GLY A 69 5.42 1.54 4.98
N LEU A 70 5.88 0.29 5.15
CA LEU A 70 6.81 -0.34 4.21
C LEU A 70 6.21 -0.47 2.81
N ALA A 71 4.94 -0.87 2.70
CA ALA A 71 4.25 -0.98 1.42
C ALA A 71 4.15 0.38 0.71
N GLN A 72 3.79 1.44 1.44
CA GLN A 72 3.74 2.81 0.93
C GLN A 72 5.12 3.26 0.42
N ILE A 73 6.18 3.02 1.17
CA ILE A 73 7.54 3.43 0.79
C ILE A 73 8.04 2.67 -0.43
N LYS A 74 7.77 1.36 -0.52
CA LYS A 74 8.10 0.58 -1.71
C LYS A 74 7.40 1.11 -2.96
N LEU A 75 6.14 1.54 -2.86
CA LEU A 75 5.43 2.18 -3.97
C LEU A 75 6.11 3.49 -4.38
N LEU A 76 6.45 4.35 -3.42
CA LEU A 76 7.13 5.62 -3.68
C LEU A 76 8.48 5.40 -4.39
N ILE A 77 9.30 4.45 -3.92
CA ILE A 77 10.58 4.11 -4.55
C ILE A 77 10.39 3.66 -6.01
N ARG A 78 9.36 2.87 -6.31
CA ARG A 78 9.11 2.41 -7.69
C ARG A 78 8.67 3.51 -8.63
N LEU A 79 8.05 4.57 -8.10
CA LEU A 79 7.56 5.71 -8.85
C LEU A 79 8.54 6.89 -8.84
N GLU A 80 9.63 6.81 -8.08
CA GLU A 80 10.62 7.88 -7.97
C GLU A 80 11.20 8.24 -9.34
N GLY A 81 11.16 9.53 -9.68
CA GLY A 81 11.64 10.06 -10.96
C GLY A 81 10.77 9.71 -12.17
N LYS A 82 9.64 9.03 -12.00
CA LYS A 82 8.72 8.69 -13.10
C LYS A 82 7.64 9.76 -13.30
N ASP A 83 7.19 9.91 -14.55
CA ASP A 83 6.06 10.77 -14.89
C ASP A 83 4.73 9.99 -14.78
N LEU A 84 4.05 10.15 -13.65
CA LEU A 84 2.81 9.42 -13.32
C LEU A 84 1.71 9.58 -14.40
N PRO A 85 1.39 10.79 -14.90
CA PRO A 85 0.47 10.97 -16.03
C PRO A 85 0.83 10.15 -17.28
N SER A 86 2.11 10.08 -17.64
CA SER A 86 2.56 9.25 -18.77
C SER A 86 2.40 7.75 -18.48
N LEU A 87 2.69 7.30 -17.26
CA LEU A 87 2.45 5.90 -16.87
C LEU A 87 0.98 5.53 -16.91
N VAL A 88 0.10 6.38 -16.38
CA VAL A 88 -1.37 6.17 -16.39
C VAL A 88 -1.91 6.09 -17.82
N SER A 89 -1.36 6.89 -18.75
CA SER A 89 -1.78 6.88 -20.16
C SER A 89 -1.06 5.85 -21.03
N SER A 90 -0.04 5.18 -20.51
CA SER A 90 0.74 4.16 -21.24
C SER A 90 -0.15 3.04 -21.79
N LEU A 91 0.18 2.58 -23.01
CA LEU A 91 -0.45 1.44 -23.67
C LEU A 91 0.44 0.19 -23.66
N GLY A 92 1.56 0.21 -22.92
CA GLY A 92 2.44 -0.94 -22.78
C GLY A 92 1.68 -2.17 -22.25
N GLN A 93 1.98 -3.33 -22.82
CA GLN A 93 1.30 -4.60 -22.51
C GLN A 93 2.25 -5.65 -21.92
N ASP A 94 3.55 -5.38 -21.88
CA ASP A 94 4.48 -6.21 -21.13
C ASP A 94 4.23 -6.05 -19.62
N THR A 95 4.62 -7.09 -18.87
CA THR A 95 4.35 -7.19 -17.44
C THR A 95 4.84 -5.96 -16.67
N ASP A 96 6.05 -5.48 -16.95
CA ASP A 96 6.65 -4.36 -16.22
C ASP A 96 5.91 -3.04 -16.51
N ALA A 97 5.58 -2.78 -17.78
CA ALA A 97 4.78 -1.61 -18.15
C ALA A 97 3.40 -1.59 -17.49
N VAL A 98 2.74 -2.75 -17.39
CA VAL A 98 1.44 -2.86 -16.70
C VAL A 98 1.62 -2.64 -15.20
N LEU A 99 2.65 -3.22 -14.57
CA LEU A 99 2.90 -3.02 -13.14
C LEU A 99 3.18 -1.55 -12.80
N ASP A 100 3.98 -0.86 -13.61
CA ASP A 100 4.28 0.57 -13.44
C ASP A 100 3.01 1.43 -13.60
N ARG A 101 2.17 1.10 -14.57
CA ARG A 101 0.88 1.77 -14.76
C ARG A 101 -0.06 1.55 -13.58
N VAL A 102 -0.12 0.33 -13.05
CA VAL A 102 -0.94 -0.01 -11.88
C VAL A 102 -0.45 0.73 -10.64
N ASP A 103 0.86 0.79 -10.41
CA ASP A 103 1.44 1.60 -9.33
C ASP A 103 1.03 3.07 -9.45
N ALA A 104 1.14 3.66 -10.66
CA ALA A 104 0.76 5.05 -10.89
C ALA A 104 -0.75 5.29 -10.70
N LEU A 105 -1.60 4.35 -11.13
CA LEU A 105 -3.04 4.41 -10.90
C LEU A 105 -3.36 4.39 -9.40
N VAL A 106 -2.74 3.50 -8.63
CA VAL A 106 -2.97 3.45 -7.18
C VAL A 106 -2.47 4.73 -6.50
N ALA A 107 -1.26 5.19 -6.84
CA ALA A 107 -0.67 6.41 -6.28
C ALA A 107 -1.49 7.68 -6.60
N THR A 108 -2.22 7.68 -7.72
CA THR A 108 -3.10 8.79 -8.12
C THR A 108 -4.57 8.63 -7.66
N GLY A 109 -4.87 7.58 -6.87
CA GLY A 109 -6.19 7.36 -6.29
C GLY A 109 -7.16 6.52 -7.16
N ALA A 110 -6.71 6.02 -8.30
CA ALA A 110 -7.48 5.17 -9.21
C ALA A 110 -7.29 3.66 -8.92
N ALA A 111 -7.36 3.26 -7.64
CA ALA A 111 -7.05 1.90 -7.20
C ALA A 111 -7.90 0.81 -7.86
N SER A 112 -9.22 1.04 -8.02
CA SER A 112 -10.11 0.08 -8.71
C SER A 112 -9.65 -0.22 -10.13
N ALA A 113 -9.25 0.80 -10.89
CA ALA A 113 -8.77 0.63 -12.26
C ALA A 113 -7.40 -0.09 -12.29
N GLY A 114 -6.53 0.21 -11.31
CA GLY A 114 -5.26 -0.50 -11.14
C GLY A 114 -5.46 -1.99 -10.87
N PHE A 115 -6.32 -2.35 -9.92
CA PHE A 115 -6.57 -3.77 -9.61
C PHE A 115 -7.26 -4.53 -10.74
N GLU A 116 -8.13 -3.88 -11.51
CA GLU A 116 -8.73 -4.49 -12.71
C GLU A 116 -7.66 -4.84 -13.75
N GLN A 117 -6.69 -3.97 -14.01
CA GLN A 117 -5.56 -4.27 -14.90
C GLN A 117 -4.66 -5.37 -14.35
N LEU A 118 -4.39 -5.36 -13.05
CA LEU A 118 -3.55 -6.38 -12.41
C LEU A 118 -4.20 -7.77 -12.45
N LEU A 119 -5.54 -7.85 -12.37
CA LEU A 119 -6.29 -9.11 -12.53
C LEU A 119 -6.17 -9.67 -13.95
N VAL A 120 -6.32 -8.81 -14.96
CA VAL A 120 -6.15 -9.20 -16.38
C VAL A 120 -4.73 -9.70 -16.64
N LEU A 121 -3.72 -8.99 -16.11
CA LEU A 121 -2.33 -9.42 -16.20
C LEU A 121 -2.13 -10.78 -15.51
N PHE A 122 -2.68 -10.95 -14.31
CA PHE A 122 -2.58 -12.21 -13.58
C PHE A 122 -3.20 -13.39 -14.33
N GLU A 123 -4.39 -13.21 -14.90
CA GLU A 123 -5.11 -14.24 -15.64
C GLU A 123 -4.37 -14.68 -16.91
N SER A 124 -3.80 -13.72 -17.64
CA SER A 124 -3.07 -13.96 -18.88
C SER A 124 -1.62 -14.47 -18.69
N THR A 125 -1.04 -14.30 -17.50
CA THR A 125 0.32 -14.74 -17.19
C THR A 125 0.37 -16.24 -16.88
N ALA A 126 1.43 -16.93 -17.32
CA ALA A 126 1.66 -18.35 -17.01
C ALA A 126 1.80 -18.57 -15.50
N LYS A 127 1.26 -19.68 -14.97
CA LYS A 127 1.14 -19.91 -13.51
C LYS A 127 2.46 -19.79 -12.75
N ASP A 128 3.56 -20.26 -13.33
CA ASP A 128 4.92 -20.23 -12.79
C ASP A 128 5.55 -18.82 -12.79
N GLN A 129 4.96 -17.88 -13.52
CA GLN A 129 5.41 -16.48 -13.63
C GLN A 129 4.54 -15.50 -12.84
N ARG A 130 3.50 -15.97 -12.14
CA ARG A 130 2.52 -15.12 -11.44
C ARG A 130 3.00 -14.54 -10.11
N GLU A 131 4.09 -15.05 -9.55
CA GLU A 131 4.51 -14.67 -8.19
C GLU A 131 4.78 -13.16 -8.01
N PRO A 132 5.49 -12.47 -8.92
CA PRO A 132 5.68 -11.02 -8.82
C PRO A 132 4.34 -10.24 -8.83
N ILE A 133 3.35 -10.72 -9.58
CA ILE A 133 2.01 -10.11 -9.65
C ILE A 133 1.25 -10.33 -8.35
N ARG A 134 1.34 -11.53 -7.73
CA ARG A 134 0.75 -11.81 -6.42
C ARG A 134 1.31 -10.89 -5.35
N LEU A 135 2.64 -10.75 -5.31
CA LEU A 135 3.30 -9.86 -4.36
C LEU A 135 2.85 -8.41 -4.57
N ARG A 136 2.66 -7.97 -5.83
CA ARG A 136 2.16 -6.63 -6.10
C ARG A 136 0.73 -6.40 -5.58
N PHE A 137 -0.17 -7.38 -5.71
CA PHE A 137 -1.50 -7.29 -5.10
C PHE A 137 -1.42 -7.08 -3.59
N VAL A 138 -0.62 -7.91 -2.90
CA VAL A 138 -0.48 -7.83 -1.44
C VAL A 138 0.04 -6.47 -1.01
N GLU A 139 1.10 -5.97 -1.65
CA GLU A 139 1.66 -4.65 -1.34
C GLU A 139 0.63 -3.53 -1.59
N LEU A 140 -0.07 -3.55 -2.72
CA LEU A 140 -1.03 -2.49 -3.05
C LEU A 140 -2.32 -2.57 -2.21
N PHE A 141 -2.71 -3.74 -1.71
CA PHE A 141 -3.79 -3.85 -0.72
C PHE A 141 -3.45 -3.17 0.60
N LEU A 142 -2.19 -3.26 1.03
CA LEU A 142 -1.71 -2.57 2.23
C LEU A 142 -1.67 -1.06 2.02
N VAL A 143 -1.23 -0.60 0.84
CA VAL A 143 -1.21 0.83 0.47
C VAL A 143 -2.61 1.44 0.49
N VAL A 144 -3.58 0.77 -0.14
CA VAL A 144 -4.95 1.28 -0.26
C VAL A 144 -5.73 1.11 1.04
N GLY A 145 -5.42 0.08 1.83
CA GLY A 145 -6.13 -0.29 3.05
C GLY A 145 -7.01 -1.52 2.85
N ASN A 146 -6.94 -2.44 3.81
CA ASN A 146 -7.58 -3.77 3.70
C ASN A 146 -9.11 -3.75 3.60
N GLU A 147 -9.74 -2.67 4.06
CA GLU A 147 -11.20 -2.50 4.12
C GLU A 147 -11.76 -1.70 2.94
N ASP A 148 -10.88 -1.18 2.06
CA ASP A 148 -11.32 -0.44 0.89
C ASP A 148 -12.16 -1.33 -0.06
N PRO A 149 -13.30 -0.83 -0.59
CA PRO A 149 -14.15 -1.61 -1.49
C PRO A 149 -13.43 -2.17 -2.73
N ALA A 150 -12.46 -1.43 -3.28
CA ALA A 150 -11.65 -1.89 -4.41
C ALA A 150 -10.75 -3.07 -4.01
N VAL A 151 -10.17 -3.04 -2.81
CA VAL A 151 -9.36 -4.14 -2.25
C VAL A 151 -10.22 -5.37 -2.01
N ILE A 152 -11.40 -5.22 -1.40
CA ILE A 152 -12.33 -6.33 -1.14
C ILE A 152 -12.75 -7.01 -2.45
N LYS A 153 -13.12 -6.21 -3.46
CA LYS A 153 -13.49 -6.71 -4.80
C LYS A 153 -12.32 -7.44 -5.46
N ALA A 154 -11.13 -6.85 -5.42
CA ALA A 154 -9.93 -7.44 -6.03
C ALA A 154 -9.53 -8.77 -5.37
N ARG A 155 -9.57 -8.87 -4.04
CA ARG A 155 -9.30 -10.12 -3.30
C ARG A 155 -10.25 -11.25 -3.68
N LYS A 156 -11.54 -10.94 -3.79
CA LYS A 156 -12.56 -11.91 -4.23
C LYS A 156 -12.23 -12.43 -5.63
N ASN A 157 -11.97 -11.53 -6.58
CA ASN A 157 -11.68 -11.89 -7.96
C ASN A 157 -10.36 -12.66 -8.08
N LEU A 158 -9.31 -12.24 -7.38
CA LEU A 158 -8.03 -12.94 -7.36
C LEU A 158 -8.20 -14.37 -6.82
N SER A 159 -8.98 -14.54 -5.74
CA SER A 159 -9.25 -15.87 -5.18
C SER A 159 -9.91 -16.80 -6.20
N LEU A 160 -10.85 -16.29 -7.01
CA LEU A 160 -11.49 -17.06 -8.08
C LEU A 160 -10.52 -17.49 -9.20
N LEU A 161 -9.42 -16.78 -9.41
CA LEU A 161 -8.40 -17.11 -10.40
C LEU A 161 -7.34 -18.11 -9.89
N LEU A 162 -7.34 -18.41 -8.59
CA LEU A 162 -6.42 -19.35 -7.95
C LEU A 162 -6.95 -20.78 -7.87
N PHE A 163 -8.26 -20.95 -7.97
CA PHE A 163 -8.96 -22.23 -7.92
C PHE A 163 -9.47 -22.62 -9.31
#